data_AF-A0A1B6IHU2-F1
#
_entry.id   AF-A0A1B6IHU2-F1
#
_cell.length_a   1.000
_cell.length_b   1.000
_cell.length_c   1.000
_cell.angle_alpha   90.00
_cell.angle_beta   90.00
_cell.angle_gamma   90.00
#
_symmetry.space_group_name_H-M   'P 1'
#
loop_
_entity.id
_entity.type
_entity.pdbx_description
1 polymer ?
#
loop_
_entity_poly.entity_id
_entity_poly.type
_entity_poly.pdbx_seq_one_letter_code
_entity_poly.pdbx_strand_id
1 'polypeptide(L)'
;ELPALQEARAYSSHRNYSAALEIYTSILPTIDPQTIAYSHVLLEYAQCLIESVSYEAEVGYRRALQLRQQCEGSDADEDLEIAWDCLETCRANLEVVCDRERLCEVHKGLGDVHSLVNRFEDALKEYHRAYEYCDSPDASLELLECLAECHRSMGEHEEA
;
A
#
# COMPACT_ATOMS: atom_id res chain seq x y z
N GLU A 1 12.96 18.56 6.27
CA GLU A 1 12.18 17.75 5.31
C GLU A 1 12.44 18.28 3.90
N LEU A 2 12.43 17.40 2.90
CA LEU A 2 12.66 17.76 1.50
C LEU A 2 11.38 18.41 0.95
N PRO A 3 11.44 19.61 0.32
CA PRO A 3 10.25 20.25 -0.26
C PRO A 3 9.51 19.37 -1.27
N ALA A 4 10.27 18.62 -2.08
CA ALA A 4 9.71 17.69 -3.06
C ALA A 4 8.91 16.56 -2.41
N LEU A 5 9.28 16.11 -1.21
CA LEU A 5 8.52 15.09 -0.48
C LEU A 5 7.15 15.62 -0.02
N GLN A 6 7.10 16.88 0.42
CA GLN A 6 5.84 17.53 0.78
C GLN A 6 4.93 17.71 -0.45
N GLU A 7 5.53 18.01 -1.60
CA GLU A 7 4.81 18.11 -2.87
C GLU A 7 4.23 16.75 -3.32
N ALA A 8 5.01 15.65 -3.22
CA ALA A 8 4.53 14.31 -3.53
C ALA A 8 3.32 13.91 -2.66
N ARG A 9 3.41 14.16 -1.35
CA ARG A 9 2.29 13.92 -0.41
C ARG A 9 1.05 14.74 -0.77
N ALA A 10 1.23 15.99 -1.18
CA ALA A 10 0.11 16.82 -1.62
C ALA A 10 -0.53 16.29 -2.91
N TYR A 11 0.25 15.77 -3.86
CA TYR A 11 -0.32 15.15 -5.05
C TYR A 11 -1.08 13.86 -4.74
N SER A 12 -0.52 12.97 -3.90
CA SER A 12 -1.22 11.76 -3.42
C SER A 12 -2.52 12.11 -2.71
N SER A 13 -2.53 13.12 -1.82
CA SER A 13 -3.77 13.54 -1.13
C SER A 13 -4.87 14.05 -2.07
N HIS A 14 -4.49 14.56 -3.24
CA HIS A 14 -5.43 15.00 -4.29
C HIS A 14 -5.73 13.90 -5.32
N ARG A 15 -5.32 12.65 -5.06
CA ARG A 15 -5.45 11.48 -5.96
C ARG A 15 -4.76 11.68 -7.32
N ASN A 16 -3.76 12.56 -7.37
CA ASN A 16 -2.91 12.73 -8.54
C ASN A 16 -1.66 11.86 -8.38
N TYR A 17 -1.86 10.54 -8.41
CA TYR A 17 -0.80 9.57 -8.12
C TYR A 17 0.32 9.59 -9.16
N SER A 18 0.02 9.82 -10.44
CA SER A 18 1.06 9.91 -11.47
C SER A 18 2.10 10.99 -11.16
N ALA A 19 1.66 12.19 -10.78
CA ALA A 19 2.57 13.28 -10.39
C ALA A 19 3.33 12.96 -9.09
N ALA A 20 2.69 12.30 -8.12
CA ALA A 20 3.35 11.88 -6.89
C ALA A 20 4.44 10.84 -7.15
N LEU A 21 4.17 9.83 -8.00
CA LEU A 21 5.10 8.76 -8.37
C LEU A 21 6.31 9.30 -9.15
N GLU A 22 6.11 10.26 -10.05
CA GLU A 22 7.22 10.96 -10.73
C GLU A 22 8.16 11.64 -9.74
N ILE A 23 7.61 12.24 -8.69
CA ILE A 23 8.43 12.89 -7.66
C ILE A 23 9.15 11.84 -6.82
N TYR A 24 8.49 10.79 -6.34
CA TYR A 24 9.14 9.74 -5.57
C TYR A 24 10.28 9.07 -6.33
N THR A 25 10.07 8.72 -7.60
CA THR A 25 11.11 8.13 -8.47
C THR A 25 12.29 9.07 -8.68
N SER A 26 12.08 10.39 -8.65
CA SER A 26 13.16 11.38 -8.69
C SER A 26 13.93 11.52 -7.36
N ILE A 27 13.25 11.35 -6.22
CA ILE A 27 13.83 11.53 -4.88
C ILE A 27 14.62 10.30 -4.44
N LEU A 28 14.07 9.09 -4.64
CA LEU A 28 14.65 7.85 -4.11
C LEU A 28 16.15 7.66 -4.45
N PRO A 29 16.62 7.93 -5.68
CA PRO A 29 18.05 7.80 -6.02
C PRO A 29 18.96 8.81 -5.30
N THR A 30 18.41 9.88 -4.72
CA THR A 30 19.18 10.93 -4.04
C THR A 30 19.41 10.64 -2.56
N ILE A 31 18.68 9.68 -2.00
CA ILE A 31 18.75 9.28 -0.59
C ILE A 31 19.63 8.04 -0.48
N ASP A 32 20.50 7.98 0.53
CA ASP A 32 21.33 6.80 0.78
C ASP A 32 20.46 5.60 1.21
N PRO A 33 20.49 4.46 0.48
CA PRO A 33 19.67 3.28 0.78
C PRO A 33 19.87 2.68 2.18
N GLN A 34 21.00 2.97 2.83
CA GLN A 34 21.29 2.47 4.18
C GLN A 34 20.67 3.31 5.30
N THR A 35 20.00 4.41 4.96
CA THR A 35 19.41 5.32 5.94
C THR A 35 17.95 4.99 6.23
N ILE A 36 17.52 5.22 7.47
CA ILE A 36 16.10 5.09 7.87
C ILE A 36 15.21 6.01 7.02
N ALA A 37 15.72 7.18 6.64
CA ALA A 37 15.01 8.10 5.77
C ALA A 37 14.66 7.48 4.41
N TYR A 38 15.53 6.62 3.87
CA TYR A 38 15.23 5.87 2.65
C TYR A 38 14.03 4.93 2.87
N SER A 39 14.02 4.15 3.95
CA SER A 39 12.90 3.25 4.27
C SER A 39 11.58 4.01 4.45
N HIS A 40 11.60 5.20 5.05
CA HIS A 40 10.38 6.00 5.19
C HIS A 40 9.85 6.50 3.84
N VAL A 41 10.73 7.02 2.97
CA VAL A 41 10.30 7.48 1.64
C VAL A 41 9.87 6.30 0.77
N LEU A 42 10.53 5.15 0.91
CA LEU A 42 10.20 3.94 0.18
C LEU A 42 8.83 3.37 0.59
N LEU A 43 8.47 3.47 1.87
CA LEU A 43 7.14 3.13 2.38
C LEU A 43 6.06 4.06 1.80
N GLU A 44 6.28 5.37 1.80
CA GLU A 44 5.34 6.34 1.21
C GLU A 44 5.17 6.14 -0.30
N TYR A 45 6.25 5.78 -0.99
CA TYR A 45 6.21 5.44 -2.41
C TYR A 45 5.38 4.17 -2.67
N ALA A 46 5.59 3.11 -1.89
CA ALA A 46 4.83 1.87 -2.01
C ALA A 46 3.33 2.09 -1.73
N GLN A 47 2.99 2.87 -0.71
CA GLN A 47 1.61 3.27 -0.42
C GLN A 47 0.98 4.02 -1.60
N CYS A 48 1.72 4.94 -2.22
CA CYS A 48 1.25 5.68 -3.39
C CYS A 48 0.97 4.76 -4.60
N LEU A 49 1.78 3.73 -4.82
CA LEU A 49 1.55 2.72 -5.86
C LEU A 49 0.26 1.94 -5.60
N ILE A 50 0.08 1.43 -4.38
CA ILE A 50 -1.10 0.67 -3.96
C ILE A 50 -2.38 1.51 -4.10
N GLU A 51 -2.35 2.76 -3.65
CA GLU A 51 -3.48 3.69 -3.77
C GLU A 51 -3.82 4.02 -5.23
N SER A 52 -2.80 4.15 -6.09
CA SER A 52 -2.97 4.36 -7.53
C SER A 52 -3.72 3.20 -8.17
N VAL A 53 -3.24 1.98 -7.94
CA VAL A 53 -3.85 0.75 -8.47
C VAL A 53 -5.29 0.59 -7.96
N SER A 54 -5.52 0.80 -6.67
CA SER A 54 -6.85 0.73 -6.06
C SER A 54 -7.82 1.75 -6.68
N TYR A 55 -7.34 2.97 -6.93
CA TYR A 55 -8.13 4.02 -7.55
C TYR A 55 -8.46 3.72 -9.02
N GLU A 56 -7.50 3.19 -9.79
CA GLU A 56 -7.73 2.75 -11.16
C GLU A 56 -8.77 1.63 -11.23
N ALA A 57 -8.70 0.67 -10.31
CA ALA A 57 -9.70 -0.40 -10.20
C ALA A 57 -11.11 0.16 -9.91
N GLU A 58 -11.24 1.12 -8.98
CA GLU A 58 -12.51 1.79 -8.66
C GLU A 58 -13.11 2.50 -9.89
N VAL A 59 -12.28 3.27 -10.61
CA VAL A 59 -12.69 4.01 -11.80
C VAL A 59 -13.04 3.05 -12.94
N GLY A 60 -12.23 2.00 -13.13
CA GLY A 60 -12.46 0.94 -14.12
C GLY A 60 -13.78 0.23 -13.88
N TYR A 61 -14.06 -0.18 -12.64
CA TYR A 61 -15.33 -0.80 -12.26
C TYR A 61 -16.53 0.11 -12.54
N ARG A 62 -16.46 1.38 -12.14
CA ARG A 62 -17.51 2.38 -12.40
C ARG A 62 -17.75 2.54 -13.91
N ARG A 63 -16.68 2.55 -14.71
CA ARG A 63 -16.75 2.66 -16.17
C ARG A 63 -17.32 1.41 -16.82
N ALA A 64 -16.92 0.22 -16.36
CA ALA A 64 -17.43 -1.06 -16.84
C ALA A 64 -18.94 -1.20 -16.60
N LEU A 65 -19.43 -0.76 -15.43
CA LEU A 65 -20.87 -0.69 -15.13
C LEU A 65 -21.62 0.26 -16.08
N GLN A 66 -21.01 1.37 -16.47
CA GLN A 66 -21.65 2.35 -17.36
C GLN A 66 -21.63 1.93 -18.83
N LEU A 67 -20.59 1.26 -19.30
CA LEU A 67 -20.35 1.04 -20.74
C LEU A 67 -20.49 -0.43 -21.19
N ARG A 68 -20.68 -1.41 -20.29
CA ARG A 68 -20.62 -2.86 -20.59
C ARG A 68 -19.42 -3.24 -21.48
N GLN A 69 -18.28 -2.58 -21.25
CA GLN A 69 -17.08 -2.75 -22.07
C GLN A 69 -15.94 -3.17 -21.15
N GLN A 70 -15.11 -4.09 -21.63
CA GLN A 70 -13.92 -4.54 -20.91
C GLN A 70 -12.90 -3.40 -20.84
N CYS A 71 -12.33 -3.17 -19.66
CA CYS A 71 -11.14 -2.35 -19.48
C CYS A 71 -9.93 -3.16 -19.92
N GLU A 72 -9.16 -2.66 -20.89
CA GLU A 72 -7.92 -3.29 -21.35
C GLU A 72 -6.73 -2.86 -20.49
N GLY A 73 -5.86 -3.83 -20.17
CA GLY A 73 -4.46 -3.69 -19.79
C GLY A 73 -4.11 -2.55 -18.85
N SER A 74 -4.19 -2.79 -17.54
CA SER A 74 -3.62 -1.92 -16.51
C SER A 74 -2.23 -2.45 -16.15
N ASP A 75 -1.26 -1.55 -15.99
CA ASP A 75 0.08 -1.83 -15.48
C ASP A 75 0.07 -2.15 -13.96
N ALA A 76 -1.13 -2.35 -13.37
CA ALA A 76 -1.34 -2.63 -11.96
C ALA A 76 -0.50 -3.80 -11.42
N ASP A 77 -0.31 -4.86 -12.19
CA ASP A 77 0.47 -6.00 -11.74
C ASP A 77 1.95 -5.62 -11.54
N GLU A 78 2.51 -4.76 -12.42
CA GLU A 78 3.88 -4.25 -12.31
C GLU A 78 4.01 -3.29 -11.13
N ASP A 79 3.06 -2.36 -10.97
CA ASP A 79 3.06 -1.41 -9.86
C ASP A 79 2.95 -2.10 -8.49
N LEU A 80 2.14 -3.16 -8.39
CA LEU A 80 2.03 -3.97 -7.17
C LEU A 80 3.28 -4.80 -6.89
N GLU A 81 3.97 -5.30 -7.93
CA GLU A 81 5.27 -5.97 -7.76
C GLU A 81 6.32 -5.00 -7.22
N ILE A 82 6.40 -3.79 -7.78
CA ILE A 82 7.29 -2.72 -7.27
C ILE A 82 6.93 -2.37 -5.82
N ALA A 83 5.64 -2.21 -5.51
CA ALA A 83 5.20 -1.90 -4.14
C ALA A 83 5.61 -3.00 -3.15
N TRP A 84 5.45 -4.27 -3.54
CA TRP A 84 5.87 -5.41 -2.72
C TRP A 84 7.37 -5.40 -2.44
N ASP A 85 8.21 -5.21 -3.47
CA ASP A 85 9.67 -5.13 -3.31
C ASP A 85 10.10 -3.97 -2.39
N CYS A 86 9.42 -2.83 -2.52
CA CYS A 86 9.63 -1.66 -1.68
C CYS A 86 9.30 -1.97 -0.21
N LEU A 87 8.15 -2.60 0.06
CA LEU A 87 7.70 -2.94 1.41
C LEU A 87 8.59 -4.00 2.06
N GLU A 88 9.02 -5.00 1.32
CA GLU A 88 9.96 -6.03 1.78
C GLU A 88 11.32 -5.42 2.17
N THR A 89 11.82 -4.49 1.34
CA THR A 89 13.03 -3.73 1.63
C THR A 89 12.87 -2.82 2.86
N CYS A 90 11.71 -2.18 3.01
CA CYS A 90 11.37 -1.41 4.20
C CYS A 90 11.36 -2.28 5.45
N ARG A 91 10.69 -3.44 5.40
CA ARG A 91 10.58 -4.38 6.51
C ARG A 91 11.96 -4.76 7.05
N ALA A 92 12.85 -5.22 6.17
CA ALA A 92 14.19 -5.67 6.55
C ALA A 92 15.00 -4.59 7.29
N ASN A 93 14.85 -3.32 6.90
CA ASN A 93 15.53 -2.21 7.56
C ASN A 93 14.85 -1.79 8.88
N LEU A 94 13.52 -1.75 8.90
CA LEU A 94 12.75 -1.28 10.05
C LEU A 94 12.70 -2.30 11.20
N GLU A 95 12.79 -3.60 10.90
CA GLU A 95 12.93 -4.65 11.91
C GLU A 95 14.22 -4.50 12.74
N VAL A 96 15.31 -4.04 12.11
CA VAL A 96 16.59 -3.79 12.80
C VAL A 96 16.48 -2.61 13.77
N VAL A 97 15.70 -1.60 13.39
CA VAL A 97 15.50 -0.37 14.16
C VAL A 97 14.35 -0.49 15.18
N CYS A 98 13.55 -1.56 15.07
CA CYS A 98 12.37 -1.83 15.91
C CYS A 98 11.31 -0.70 15.86
N ASP A 99 11.12 -0.09 14.69
CA ASP A 99 10.07 0.92 14.50
C ASP A 99 8.68 0.25 14.35
N ARG A 100 7.98 0.06 15.48
CA ARG A 100 6.69 -0.64 15.51
C ARG A 100 5.62 0.05 14.67
N GLU A 101 5.56 1.38 14.71
CA GLU A 101 4.55 2.14 13.97
C GLU A 101 4.72 1.92 12.47
N ARG A 102 5.96 2.03 11.97
CA ARG A 102 6.24 1.78 10.55
C ARG A 102 6.13 0.32 10.16
N LEU A 103 6.45 -0.62 11.06
CA LEU A 103 6.22 -2.04 10.80
C LEU A 103 4.73 -2.38 10.68
N CYS A 104 3.86 -1.73 11.46
CA CYS A 104 2.42 -1.84 11.30
C CYS A 104 1.99 -1.40 9.89
N GLU A 105 2.44 -0.24 9.43
CA GLU A 105 2.14 0.28 8.09
C GLU A 105 2.69 -0.63 6.97
N VAL A 106 3.89 -1.17 7.14
CA VAL A 106 4.51 -2.08 6.16
C VAL A 106 3.70 -3.36 6.02
N HIS A 107 3.35 -4.01 7.12
CA HIS A 107 2.56 -5.24 7.10
C HIS A 107 1.14 -5.00 6.57
N LYS A 108 0.54 -3.84 6.88
CA LYS A 108 -0.72 -3.45 6.25
C LYS A 108 -0.58 -3.36 4.73
N GLY A 109 0.44 -2.64 4.25
CA GLY A 109 0.69 -2.49 2.81
C GLY A 109 0.94 -3.83 2.09
N LEU A 110 1.64 -4.77 2.73
CA LEU A 110 1.83 -6.13 2.18
C LEU A 110 0.49 -6.88 2.10
N GLY A 111 -0.37 -6.70 3.10
CA GLY A 111 -1.75 -7.20 3.07
C GLY A 111 -2.57 -6.59 1.93
N ASP A 112 -2.46 -5.28 1.72
CA ASP A 112 -3.16 -4.56 0.64
C ASP A 112 -2.72 -5.09 -0.73
N VAL A 113 -1.42 -5.27 -0.95
CA VAL A 113 -0.88 -5.88 -2.18
C VAL A 113 -1.46 -7.27 -2.40
N HIS A 114 -1.42 -8.14 -1.39
CA HIS A 114 -1.98 -9.49 -1.49
C HIS A 114 -3.48 -9.50 -1.77
N SER A 115 -4.23 -8.60 -1.14
CA SER A 115 -5.67 -8.44 -1.36
C SER A 115 -5.98 -8.03 -2.79
N LEU A 116 -5.25 -7.06 -3.35
CA LEU A 116 -5.43 -6.56 -4.71
C LEU A 116 -5.14 -7.63 -5.78
N VAL A 117 -4.24 -8.57 -5.50
CA VAL A 117 -3.99 -9.74 -6.37
C VAL A 117 -4.83 -10.99 -6.01
N ASN A 118 -5.89 -10.82 -5.21
CA ASN A 118 -6.83 -11.86 -4.76
C ASN A 118 -6.19 -13.04 -3.99
N ARG A 119 -5.07 -12.79 -3.28
CA ARG A 119 -4.44 -13.76 -2.36
C ARG A 119 -4.87 -13.47 -0.92
N PHE A 120 -6.16 -13.66 -0.64
CA PHE A 120 -6.77 -13.24 0.62
C PHE A 120 -6.19 -13.94 1.85
N GLU A 121 -5.78 -15.22 1.75
CA GLU A 121 -5.16 -15.92 2.88
C GLU A 121 -3.77 -15.37 3.24
N ASP A 122 -3.01 -14.89 2.25
CA ASP A 122 -1.73 -14.22 2.49
C ASP A 122 -1.97 -12.79 3.02
N ALA A 123 -2.99 -12.10 2.51
CA ALA A 123 -3.41 -10.80 3.02
C ALA A 123 -3.78 -10.86 4.51
N LEU A 124 -4.57 -11.86 4.92
CA LEU A 124 -4.94 -12.08 6.33
C LEU A 124 -3.72 -12.25 7.23
N LYS A 125 -2.70 -13.01 6.80
CA LYS A 125 -1.47 -13.20 7.60
C LYS A 125 -0.77 -11.86 7.83
N GLU A 126 -0.64 -11.06 6.79
CA GLU A 126 0.02 -9.75 6.87
C GLU A 126 -0.79 -8.75 7.69
N TYR A 127 -2.11 -8.69 7.54
CA TYR A 127 -2.96 -7.83 8.39
C TYR A 127 -2.93 -8.24 9.86
N HIS A 128 -2.93 -9.54 10.16
CA HIS A 128 -2.74 -10.00 11.54
C HIS A 128 -1.37 -9.59 12.08
N ARG A 129 -0.32 -9.67 11.25
CA ARG A 129 1.01 -9.23 11.64
C ARG A 129 1.06 -7.73 11.89
N ALA A 130 0.41 -6.93 11.06
CA ALA A 130 0.26 -5.48 11.27
C ALA A 130 -0.43 -5.20 12.62
N TYR A 131 -1.47 -5.95 12.94
CA TYR A 131 -2.21 -5.82 14.19
C TYR A 131 -1.34 -6.07 15.43
N GLU A 132 -0.34 -6.96 15.37
CA GLU A 132 0.61 -7.19 16.47
C GLU A 132 1.54 -5.98 16.75
N TYR A 133 1.78 -5.15 15.73
CA TYR A 133 2.60 -3.95 15.83
C TYR A 133 1.78 -2.68 16.09
N CYS A 134 0.47 -2.75 15.92
CA CYS A 134 -0.43 -1.63 16.04
C CYS A 134 -0.68 -1.25 17.51
N ASP A 135 -0.25 -0.05 17.89
CA ASP A 135 -0.50 0.51 19.23
C ASP A 135 -1.59 1.61 19.21
N SER A 136 -2.14 1.95 18.03
CA SER A 136 -3.15 3.01 17.84
C SER A 136 -4.56 2.44 17.61
N PRO A 137 -5.59 2.92 18.34
CA PRO A 137 -6.97 2.50 18.12
C PRO A 137 -7.49 2.73 16.69
N ASP A 138 -7.09 3.84 16.06
CA ASP A 138 -7.56 4.19 14.71
C ASP A 138 -6.96 3.23 13.66
N ALA A 139 -5.67 2.93 13.77
CA ALA A 139 -5.02 1.95 12.91
C ALA A 139 -5.53 0.52 13.17
N SER A 140 -5.84 0.18 14.42
CA SER A 140 -6.48 -1.11 14.74
C SER A 140 -7.85 -1.24 14.09
N LEU A 141 -8.65 -0.17 14.07
CA LEU A 141 -9.97 -0.17 13.42
C LEU A 141 -9.81 -0.39 11.91
N GLU A 142 -8.90 0.34 11.27
CA GLU A 142 -8.62 0.20 9.84
C GLU A 142 -8.19 -1.24 9.49
N LEU A 143 -7.30 -1.84 10.29
CA LEU A 143 -6.88 -3.23 10.09
C LEU A 143 -8.03 -4.23 10.25
N LEU A 144 -8.96 -4.00 11.19
CA LEU A 144 -10.14 -4.85 11.34
C LEU A 144 -11.07 -4.75 10.13
N GLU A 145 -11.19 -3.57 9.50
CA GLU A 145 -11.95 -3.41 8.26
C GLU A 145 -11.30 -4.19 7.11
N CYS A 146 -9.98 -4.14 6.97
CA CYS A 146 -9.21 -4.93 5.98
C CYS A 146 -9.40 -6.44 6.18
N LEU A 147 -9.32 -6.93 7.43
CA LEU A 147 -9.55 -8.34 7.78
C LEU A 147 -10.97 -8.79 7.42
N ALA A 148 -11.97 -8.00 7.80
CA ALA A 148 -13.38 -8.28 7.50
C ALA A 148 -13.63 -8.30 5.98
N GLU A 149 -13.00 -7.42 5.22
CA GLU A 149 -13.09 -7.43 3.75
C GLU A 149 -12.50 -8.70 3.12
N CYS A 150 -11.38 -9.21 3.66
CA CYS A 150 -10.82 -10.49 3.22
C CYS A 150 -11.77 -11.65 3.51
N HIS A 151 -12.31 -11.74 4.73
CA HIS A 151 -13.28 -12.78 5.09
C HIS A 151 -14.53 -12.73 4.22
N ARG A 152 -15.07 -11.54 3.93
CA ARG A 152 -16.18 -11.37 2.97
C ARG A 152 -15.84 -11.86 1.58
N SER A 153 -14.64 -11.55 1.08
CA SER A 153 -14.18 -11.98 -0.25
C SER A 153 -14.00 -13.48 -0.37
N MET A 154 -13.69 -14.17 0.74
CA MET A 154 -13.62 -15.63 0.82
C MET A 154 -14.98 -16.31 1.07
N GLY A 155 -16.04 -15.55 1.39
CA GLY A 155 -17.37 -16.07 1.71
C GLY A 155 -17.56 -16.50 3.17
N GLU A 156 -16.63 -16.11 4.06
CA GLU A 156 -16.61 -16.41 5.49
C GLU A 156 -17.39 -15.33 6.25
N HIS A 157 -18.72 -15.38 6.17
CA HIS A 157 -19.58 -14.33 6.72
C HIS A 157 -19.72 -14.33 8.25
N GLU A 158 -19.29 -15.39 8.94
CA GLU A 158 -19.35 -15.45 10.40
C GLU A 158 -18.13 -14.75 11.04
N GLU A 159 -17.01 -14.75 10.33
CA GLU A 159 -15.73 -14.15 10.71
C GLU A 159 -15.59 -12.68 10.29
N ALA A 160 -16.41 -12.22 9.33
CA ALA A 160 -16.46 -10.83 8.84
C ALA A 160 -17.30 -9.88 9.71
#